data_AF-A0AAU4QQW0-F1
#
_entry.id   AF-A0AAU4QQW0-F1
#
_cell.length_a   1.000
_cell.length_b   1.000
_cell.length_c   1.000
_cell.angle_alpha   90.00
_cell.angle_beta   90.00
_cell.angle_gamma   90.00
#
_symmetry.space_group_name_H-M   'P 1'
#
loop_
_entity.id
_entity.type
_entity.pdbx_description
1 polymer ?
#
loop_
_entity_poly.entity_id
_entity_poly.type
_entity_poly.pdbx_seq_one_letter_code
_entity_poly.pdbx_strand_id
1 'polypeptide(L)'
;MKRMLASLGAVAVLATGAVALTPAGASAAPNGCWGSGPNNSRYCHNYQAGNVMFNGNVAGRLNAGDNWFVCQKKFPGQENPPVGDARNDWWLWTQADTNVSNGGWGWFPANKVSGGVNYGAIPGLRTC
;
A
#
# COMPACT_ATOMS: atom_id res chain seq x y z
N MET A 1 8.18 -10.71 -75.23
CA MET A 1 8.76 -10.24 -73.95
C MET A 1 8.06 -11.05 -72.85
N LYS A 2 8.69 -12.06 -72.20
CA LYS A 2 9.35 -12.00 -70.86
C LYS A 2 8.41 -11.33 -69.81
N ARG A 3 7.95 -11.93 -68.70
CA ARG A 3 8.45 -13.00 -67.80
C ARG A 3 7.32 -13.60 -66.93
N MET A 4 7.63 -14.78 -66.38
CA MET A 4 6.98 -15.58 -65.33
C MET A 4 6.76 -14.83 -63.99
N LEU A 5 5.83 -15.32 -63.14
CA LEU A 5 6.15 -16.01 -61.87
C LEU A 5 4.88 -16.37 -61.06
N ALA A 6 4.85 -17.63 -60.61
CA ALA A 6 3.90 -18.20 -59.65
C ALA A 6 4.19 -17.70 -58.22
N SER A 7 3.16 -17.53 -57.38
CA SER A 7 3.34 -17.31 -55.94
C SER A 7 2.94 -18.55 -55.13
N LEU A 8 3.92 -19.01 -54.35
CA LEU A 8 3.81 -20.04 -53.31
C LEU A 8 3.22 -19.44 -52.04
N GLY A 9 2.41 -20.23 -51.33
CA GLY A 9 1.77 -19.86 -50.08
C GLY A 9 2.71 -19.87 -48.86
N ALA A 10 2.20 -19.33 -47.75
CA ALA A 10 2.73 -19.56 -46.41
C ALA A 10 1.57 -19.48 -45.41
N VAL A 11 1.26 -20.61 -44.76
CA VAL A 11 0.31 -20.68 -43.64
C VAL A 11 1.11 -20.41 -42.37
N ALA A 12 0.86 -19.27 -41.72
CA ALA A 12 1.46 -18.95 -40.42
C ALA A 12 0.62 -19.56 -39.29
N VAL A 13 1.18 -20.53 -38.58
CA VAL A 13 0.61 -21.08 -37.34
C VAL A 13 1.06 -20.18 -36.18
N LEU A 14 0.12 -19.42 -35.60
CA LEU A 14 0.36 -18.63 -34.39
C LEU A 14 0.23 -19.53 -33.17
N ALA A 15 1.36 -19.94 -32.59
CA ALA A 15 1.40 -20.58 -31.29
C ALA A 15 1.29 -19.51 -30.19
N THR A 16 0.12 -19.41 -29.54
CA THR A 16 -0.09 -18.56 -28.36
C THR A 16 0.49 -19.26 -27.13
N GLY A 17 1.71 -18.87 -26.73
CA GLY A 17 2.29 -19.26 -25.43
C GLY A 17 1.61 -18.50 -24.29
N ALA A 18 1.03 -19.23 -23.34
CA ALA A 18 0.48 -18.66 -22.11
C ALA A 18 1.63 -18.26 -21.18
N VAL A 19 1.81 -16.96 -20.96
CA VAL A 19 2.74 -16.44 -19.95
C VAL A 19 2.08 -16.59 -18.58
N ALA A 20 2.57 -17.52 -17.77
CA ALA A 20 2.18 -17.62 -16.37
C ALA A 20 2.69 -16.39 -15.61
N LEU A 21 1.80 -15.44 -15.32
CA LEU A 21 2.08 -14.31 -14.45
C LEU A 21 2.13 -14.81 -13.01
N THR A 22 3.33 -15.07 -12.48
CA THR A 22 3.50 -15.24 -11.04
C THR A 22 3.20 -13.91 -10.34
N PRO A 23 2.36 -13.87 -9.30
CA PRO A 23 2.12 -12.63 -8.56
C PRO A 23 3.43 -12.18 -7.91
N ALA A 24 3.91 -10.99 -8.30
CA ALA A 24 5.00 -10.34 -7.63
C ALA A 24 4.53 -9.99 -6.21
N GLY A 25 5.20 -10.55 -5.20
CA GLY A 25 4.97 -10.14 -3.82
C GLY A 25 5.16 -8.62 -3.71
N ALA A 26 4.21 -7.94 -3.07
CA ALA A 26 4.28 -6.50 -2.88
C ALA A 26 5.58 -6.15 -2.16
N SER A 27 6.53 -5.59 -2.89
CA SER A 27 7.78 -5.09 -2.33
C SER A 27 7.46 -3.88 -1.44
N ALA A 28 7.87 -3.95 -0.17
CA ALA A 28 7.91 -2.83 0.75
C ALA A 28 8.51 -1.62 0.02
N ALA A 29 7.75 -0.53 -0.15
CA ALA A 29 8.31 0.64 -0.82
C ALA A 29 9.57 1.13 -0.08
N PRO A 30 10.67 1.45 -0.76
CA PRO A 30 12.03 1.35 -0.22
C PRO A 30 12.33 2.21 1.02
N ASN A 31 11.51 3.22 1.29
CA ASN A 31 11.73 4.19 2.34
C ASN A 31 10.56 4.11 3.31
N GLY A 32 10.79 3.55 4.51
CA GLY A 32 9.86 3.63 5.63
C GLY A 32 9.61 5.08 6.06
N CYS A 33 9.56 5.37 7.35
CA CYS A 33 9.32 6.74 7.82
C CYS A 33 10.60 7.57 7.97
N TRP A 34 10.55 8.86 7.63
CA TRP A 34 11.66 9.81 7.63
C TRP A 34 11.30 11.13 8.32
N GLY A 35 12.32 11.99 8.49
CA GLY A 35 12.16 13.35 9.00
C GLY A 35 11.52 13.44 10.38
N SER A 36 11.14 14.66 10.77
CA SER A 36 10.38 14.95 11.99
C SER A 36 9.15 15.76 11.63
N GLY A 37 7.98 15.31 12.07
CA GLY A 37 6.72 16.02 11.90
C GLY A 37 6.22 16.65 13.20
N PRO A 38 5.01 17.23 13.20
CA PRO A 38 4.37 17.76 14.40
C PRO A 38 4.13 16.65 15.44
N ASN A 39 3.90 16.99 16.72
CA ASN A 39 3.53 16.00 17.74
C ASN A 39 4.56 14.86 17.95
N ASN A 40 5.86 15.14 17.77
CA ASN A 40 6.92 14.13 17.89
C ASN A 40 6.66 12.89 16.98
N SER A 41 6.35 13.19 15.72
CA SER A 41 5.99 12.22 14.68
C SER A 41 7.09 12.10 13.61
N ARG A 42 6.90 11.12 12.72
CA ARG A 42 7.72 10.88 11.53
C ARG A 42 6.83 10.97 10.29
N TYR A 43 7.37 11.46 9.18
CA TYR A 43 6.67 11.38 7.89
C TYR A 43 6.80 10.00 7.29
N CYS A 44 5.74 9.48 6.69
CA CYS A 44 5.71 8.23 5.97
C CYS A 44 4.86 8.42 4.71
N HIS A 45 5.20 7.71 3.63
CA HIS A 45 4.44 7.76 2.38
C HIS A 45 3.31 6.73 2.41
N ASN A 46 2.05 7.16 2.47
CA ASN A 46 0.91 6.26 2.25
C ASN A 46 0.54 6.24 0.76
N TYR A 47 0.75 5.10 0.12
CA TYR A 47 0.49 4.92 -1.31
C TYR A 47 -1.01 4.84 -1.64
N GLN A 48 -1.87 4.70 -0.63
CA GLN A 48 -3.32 4.76 -0.74
C GLN A 48 -3.94 5.54 0.42
N ALA A 49 -5.04 6.24 0.13
CA ALA A 49 -5.88 6.87 1.13
C ALA A 49 -6.62 5.81 1.97
N GLY A 50 -6.90 6.11 3.23
CA GLY A 50 -7.54 5.18 4.17
C GLY A 50 -8.44 5.87 5.19
N ASN A 51 -9.21 5.07 5.91
CA ASN A 51 -9.92 5.54 7.09
C ASN A 51 -8.94 5.47 8.27
N VAL A 52 -8.96 6.51 9.09
CA VAL A 52 -8.34 6.51 10.41
C VAL A 52 -9.40 6.00 11.39
N MET A 53 -9.08 4.94 12.12
CA MET A 53 -10.03 4.19 12.95
C MET A 53 -9.79 4.45 14.43
N PHE A 54 -10.85 4.64 15.21
CA PHE A 54 -10.77 4.78 16.66
C PHE A 54 -11.87 3.97 17.33
N ASN A 55 -11.50 3.04 18.23
CA ASN A 55 -12.42 2.11 18.90
C ASN A 55 -13.41 1.43 17.94
N GLY A 56 -12.91 0.94 16.79
CA GLY A 56 -13.71 0.27 15.77
C GLY A 56 -14.56 1.19 14.87
N ASN A 57 -14.60 2.49 15.13
CA ASN A 57 -15.35 3.48 14.36
C ASN A 57 -14.42 4.31 13.48
N VAL A 58 -14.97 4.93 12.42
CA VAL A 58 -14.20 5.86 11.57
C VAL A 58 -14.05 7.21 12.30
N ALA A 59 -12.81 7.60 12.59
CA ALA A 59 -12.45 8.92 13.12
C ALA A 59 -12.35 9.96 12.01
N GLY A 60 -11.90 9.56 10.83
CA GLY A 60 -11.77 10.42 9.66
C GLY A 60 -11.14 9.72 8.46
N ARG A 61 -10.88 10.48 7.40
CA ARG A 61 -10.19 10.03 6.18
C ARG A 61 -8.82 10.70 6.08
N LEU A 62 -7.79 9.92 5.80
CA LEU A 62 -6.45 10.41 5.48
C LEU A 62 -6.18 10.16 3.99
N ASN A 63 -5.80 11.19 3.26
CA ASN A 63 -5.48 11.14 1.83
C ASN A 63 -4.13 10.47 1.58
N ALA A 64 -3.92 9.95 0.36
CA ALA A 64 -2.62 9.43 -0.06
C ALA A 64 -1.58 10.54 -0.16
N GLY A 65 -0.30 10.21 0.03
CA GLY A 65 0.81 11.16 -0.04
C GLY A 65 1.79 11.02 1.12
N ASP A 66 2.42 12.11 1.50
CA ASP A 66 3.35 12.15 2.63
C ASP A 66 2.60 12.64 3.86
N ASN A 67 2.43 11.75 4.84
CA ASN A 67 1.65 12.01 6.05
C ASN A 67 2.49 11.75 7.29
N TRP A 68 2.15 12.39 8.40
CA TRP A 68 2.88 12.22 9.65
C TRP A 68 2.18 11.20 10.57
N PHE A 69 2.98 10.38 11.25
CA PHE A 69 2.52 9.36 12.18
C PHE A 69 3.33 9.44 13.47
N VAL A 70 2.66 9.42 14.62
CA VAL A 70 3.30 9.63 15.94
C VAL A 70 4.04 8.39 16.41
N CYS A 71 3.40 7.24 16.26
CA CYS A 71 3.92 5.93 16.63
C CYS A 71 3.09 4.83 15.95
N GLN A 72 3.52 3.59 16.10
CA GLN A 72 2.82 2.41 15.63
C GLN A 72 2.58 1.40 16.74
N LYS A 73 1.53 0.60 16.61
CA LYS A 73 1.23 -0.46 17.56
C LYS A 73 0.67 -1.68 16.83
N LYS A 74 1.07 -2.86 17.30
CA LYS A 74 0.48 -4.13 16.86
C LYS A 74 -0.82 -4.37 17.63
N PHE A 75 -1.89 -4.70 16.91
CA PHE A 75 -3.17 -5.11 17.48
C PHE A 75 -3.52 -6.52 16.98
N PRO A 76 -3.01 -7.58 17.65
CA PRO A 76 -3.26 -8.95 17.24
C PRO A 76 -4.77 -9.25 17.14
N GLY A 77 -5.18 -9.87 16.03
CA GLY A 77 -6.59 -10.17 15.75
C GLY A 77 -7.40 -9.00 15.19
N GLN A 78 -6.81 -7.80 15.06
CA GLN A 78 -7.42 -6.65 14.37
C GLN A 78 -6.64 -6.37 13.08
N GLU A 79 -6.88 -7.19 12.05
CA GLU A 79 -6.22 -6.97 10.77
C GLU A 79 -6.64 -5.63 10.13
N ASN A 80 -5.68 -4.99 9.49
CA ASN A 80 -5.95 -3.89 8.57
C ASN A 80 -6.90 -4.36 7.46
N PRO A 81 -7.75 -3.47 6.91
CA PRO A 81 -8.48 -3.77 5.70
C PRO A 81 -7.53 -4.25 4.58
N PRO A 82 -7.77 -5.41 3.97
CA PRO A 82 -6.84 -6.00 3.00
C PRO A 82 -6.69 -5.11 1.76
N VAL A 83 -5.46 -5.06 1.22
CA VAL A 83 -5.15 -4.38 -0.05
C VAL A 83 -4.43 -5.36 -0.96
N GLY A 84 -5.16 -5.97 -1.89
CA GLY A 84 -4.63 -7.10 -2.67
C GLY A 84 -4.16 -8.23 -1.74
N ASP A 85 -2.89 -8.61 -1.84
CA ASP A 85 -2.24 -9.62 -0.97
C ASP A 85 -1.56 -9.02 0.28
N ALA A 86 -1.56 -7.69 0.42
CA ALA A 86 -0.97 -7.04 1.59
C ALA A 86 -1.83 -7.28 2.84
N ARG A 87 -1.22 -7.84 3.88
CA ARG A 87 -1.84 -8.15 5.18
C ARG A 87 -1.00 -7.60 6.30
N ASN A 88 -1.64 -6.98 7.28
CA ASN A 88 -0.93 -6.45 8.43
C ASN A 88 -1.91 -6.25 9.61
N ASP A 89 -1.41 -6.41 10.83
CA ASP A 89 -2.11 -6.15 12.10
C ASP A 89 -1.42 -5.03 12.91
N TRP A 90 -0.47 -4.33 12.28
CA TRP A 90 0.09 -3.08 12.76
C TRP A 90 -0.77 -1.89 12.33
N TRP A 91 -0.87 -0.91 13.21
CA TRP A 91 -1.64 0.30 13.00
C TRP A 91 -0.83 1.52 13.42
N LEU A 92 -1.05 2.65 12.75
CA LEU A 92 -0.25 3.85 12.87
C LEU A 92 -1.08 4.99 13.45
N TRP A 93 -0.65 5.56 14.57
CA TRP A 93 -1.35 6.66 15.22
C TRP A 93 -1.12 7.97 14.48
N THR A 94 -2.21 8.62 14.06
CA THR A 94 -2.18 9.88 13.29
C THR A 94 -3.49 10.66 13.46
N GLN A 95 -3.56 11.85 12.89
CA GLN A 95 -4.77 12.63 12.71
C GLN A 95 -5.17 12.63 11.23
N ALA A 96 -6.42 12.32 10.96
CA ALA A 96 -7.00 12.38 9.62
C ALA A 96 -7.10 13.81 9.07
N ASP A 97 -7.17 13.94 7.74
CA ASP A 97 -7.44 15.20 7.05
C ASP A 97 -8.88 15.68 7.26
N THR A 98 -9.81 14.73 7.39
CA THR A 98 -11.21 15.00 7.73
C THR A 98 -11.52 14.58 9.15
N ASN A 99 -12.49 15.25 9.78
CA ASN A 99 -12.93 14.95 11.13
C ASN A 99 -14.38 14.44 11.11
N VAL A 100 -14.57 13.17 11.44
CA VAL A 100 -15.87 12.53 11.66
C VAL A 100 -16.11 12.33 13.15
N SER A 101 -15.09 11.87 13.88
CA SER A 101 -15.13 11.70 15.33
C SER A 101 -13.73 11.78 15.93
N ASN A 102 -13.63 11.89 17.27
CA ASN A 102 -12.36 11.95 18.01
C ASN A 102 -11.36 13.01 17.49
N GLY A 103 -11.86 14.11 16.93
CA GLY A 103 -11.00 15.15 16.34
C GLY A 103 -10.17 14.67 15.15
N GLY A 104 -10.60 13.60 14.46
CA GLY A 104 -9.86 12.94 13.38
C GLY A 104 -8.73 12.01 13.86
N TRP A 105 -8.46 11.93 15.16
CA TRP A 105 -7.38 11.11 15.70
C TRP A 105 -7.73 9.64 15.74
N GLY A 106 -6.78 8.80 15.37
CA GLY A 106 -6.96 7.36 15.40
C GLY A 106 -5.81 6.59 14.77
N TRP A 107 -6.12 5.37 14.36
CA TRP A 107 -5.22 4.37 13.84
C TRP A 107 -5.42 4.19 12.34
N PHE A 108 -4.39 4.46 11.56
CA PHE A 108 -4.34 4.22 10.13
C PHE A 108 -3.71 2.84 9.83
N PRO A 109 -4.20 2.09 8.84
CA PRO A 109 -3.67 0.76 8.53
C PRO A 109 -2.24 0.83 7.96
N ALA A 110 -1.33 0.08 8.57
CA ALA A 110 0.08 0.01 8.16
C ALA A 110 0.25 -0.61 6.76
N ASN A 111 -0.64 -1.51 6.35
CA ASN A 111 -0.58 -2.10 5.00
C ASN A 111 -0.86 -1.10 3.88
N LYS A 112 -1.19 0.16 4.16
CA LYS A 112 -1.33 1.25 3.17
C LYS A 112 -0.13 2.20 3.14
N VAL A 113 0.91 1.90 3.92
CA VAL A 113 2.12 2.70 4.05
C VAL A 113 3.31 2.00 3.42
N SER A 114 4.12 2.79 2.74
CA SER A 114 5.36 2.37 2.10
C SER A 114 6.38 1.86 3.11
N GLY A 115 7.23 0.92 2.70
CA GLY A 115 8.30 0.36 3.56
C GLY A 115 7.86 -0.72 4.53
N GLY A 116 6.56 -1.00 4.65
CA GLY A 116 6.06 -2.11 5.45
C GLY A 116 6.25 -3.47 4.79
N VAL A 117 6.36 -4.50 5.63
CA VAL A 117 6.25 -5.91 5.23
C VAL A 117 4.96 -6.51 5.81
N ASN A 118 4.48 -7.62 5.26
CA ASN A 118 3.30 -8.30 5.80
C ASN A 118 3.50 -8.66 7.28
N TYR A 119 2.52 -8.31 8.12
CA TYR A 119 2.54 -8.50 9.58
C TYR A 119 3.75 -7.86 10.31
N GLY A 120 4.44 -6.93 9.66
CA GLY A 120 5.61 -6.25 10.20
C GLY A 120 5.33 -4.78 10.52
N ALA A 121 6.14 -4.28 11.45
CA ALA A 121 6.21 -2.86 11.76
C ALA A 121 6.72 -2.04 10.56
N ILE A 122 6.28 -0.79 10.46
CA ILE A 122 6.81 0.18 9.50
C ILE A 122 8.21 0.63 9.96
N PRO A 123 9.26 0.43 9.14
CA PRO A 123 10.61 0.88 9.49
C PRO A 123 10.67 2.39 9.74
N GLY A 124 11.44 2.81 10.74
CA GLY A 124 11.66 4.23 11.03
C GLY A 124 10.53 4.93 11.81
N LEU A 125 9.44 4.22 12.15
CA LEU A 125 8.42 4.71 13.07
C LEU A 125 8.56 4.00 14.42
N ARG A 126 8.48 4.75 15.52
CA ARG A 126 8.61 4.16 16.87
C ARG A 126 7.36 3.39 17.29
N THR A 127 7.52 2.39 18.14
CA THR A 127 6.41 1.70 18.79
C THR A 127 5.80 2.57 19.90
N CYS A 128 4.47 2.57 19.99
CA CYS A 128 3.74 2.90 21.22
C CYS A 128 3.66 1.62 22.07
#